data_AF-A0A7W0RPD2-F1
#
_entry.id   AF-A0A7W0RPD2-F1
#
_cell.length_a   1.000
_cell.length_b   1.000
_cell.length_c   1.000
_cell.angle_alpha   90.00
_cell.angle_beta   90.00
_cell.angle_gamma   90.00
#
_symmetry.space_group_name_H-M   'P 1'
#
loop_
_entity.id
_entity.type
_entity.pdbx_description
1 polymer ?
#
loop_
_entity_poly.entity_id
_entity_poly.type
_entity_poly.pdbx_seq_one_letter_code
_entity_poly.pdbx_strand_id
1 'polypeptide(L)'
;MNAVVPRHSAEEFKEWGDRIYEDEIRPKLCPNDHGKFVAIDVEGRGYELSEKELDACLALRKRLPDAQIWLKRVGYATPYRLGWHGRSKPE
;
A
#
# COMPACT_ATOMS: atom_id res chain seq x y z
N MET A 1 -5.86 -22.20 0.25
CA MET A 1 -5.22 -20.90 -0.06
C MET A 1 -6.34 -19.91 -0.28
N ASN A 2 -6.66 -19.05 0.69
CA ASN A 2 -7.74 -18.07 0.50
C ASN A 2 -7.22 -16.97 -0.41
N ALA A 3 -7.75 -16.89 -1.62
CA ALA A 3 -7.53 -15.75 -2.50
C ALA A 3 -8.06 -14.52 -1.76
N VAL A 4 -7.22 -13.49 -1.60
CA VAL A 4 -7.64 -12.19 -1.07
C VAL A 4 -8.65 -11.63 -2.06
N VAL A 5 -9.94 -11.87 -1.79
CA VAL A 5 -11.02 -11.31 -2.59
C VAL A 5 -10.98 -9.81 -2.33
N PRO A 6 -10.78 -8.95 -3.35
CA PRO A 6 -10.83 -7.51 -3.13
C PRO A 6 -12.23 -7.17 -2.63
N ARG A 7 -12.33 -6.87 -1.33
CA ARG A 7 -13.61 -6.57 -0.66
C ARG A 7 -14.21 -5.24 -1.15
N HIS A 8 -13.42 -4.44 -1.87
CA HIS A 8 -13.75 -3.13 -2.39
C HIS A 8 -13.44 -3.04 -3.89
N SER A 9 -14.23 -2.24 -4.62
CA SER A 9 -13.92 -1.91 -6.01
C SER A 9 -12.55 -1.23 -6.10
N ALA A 10 -11.85 -1.37 -7.23
CA ALA A 10 -10.52 -0.79 -7.42
C ALA A 10 -10.48 0.74 -7.21
N GLU A 11 -11.62 1.41 -7.39
CA GLU A 11 -11.80 2.84 -7.16
C GLU A 11 -11.89 3.17 -5.67
N GLU A 12 -12.76 2.49 -4.92
CA GLU A 12 -12.82 2.62 -3.46
C GLU A 12 -11.48 2.27 -2.79
N PHE A 13 -10.78 1.26 -3.28
CA PHE A 13 -9.44 0.89 -2.81
C PHE A 13 -8.45 2.06 -2.91
N LYS A 14 -8.49 2.77 -4.04
CA LYS A 14 -7.66 3.93 -4.29
C LYS A 14 -8.06 5.09 -3.37
N GLU A 15 -9.35 5.37 -3.24
CA GLU A 15 -9.85 6.45 -2.37
C GLU A 15 -9.52 6.20 -0.89
N TRP A 16 -9.68 4.96 -0.42
CA TRP A 16 -9.32 4.57 0.95
C TRP A 16 -7.82 4.65 1.20
N GLY A 17 -7.00 4.09 0.30
CA GLY A 17 -5.54 4.17 0.41
C GLY A 17 -5.03 5.61 0.38
N ASP A 18 -5.64 6.47 -0.45
CA ASP A 18 -5.30 7.90 -0.48
C ASP A 18 -5.75 8.61 0.80
N ARG A 19 -6.95 8.34 1.29
CA ARG A 19 -7.45 8.93 2.54
C ARG A 19 -6.58 8.58 3.73
N ILE A 20 -6.17 7.32 3.89
CA ILE A 20 -5.26 6.91 4.98
C ILE A 20 -3.91 7.61 4.81
N TYR A 21 -3.40 7.71 3.58
CA TYR A 21 -2.18 8.45 3.32
C TYR A 21 -2.29 9.92 3.72
N GLU A 22 -3.37 10.60 3.36
CA GLU A 22 -3.54 12.03 3.64
C GLU A 22 -3.85 12.33 5.10
N ASP A 23 -4.67 11.51 5.75
CA ASP A 23 -5.13 11.73 7.12
C ASP A 23 -4.10 11.27 8.16
N GLU A 24 -3.50 10.09 7.96
CA GLU A 24 -2.61 9.50 8.95
C GLU A 24 -1.13 9.67 8.66
N ILE A 25 -0.72 9.58 7.38
CA ILE A 25 0.70 9.46 7.03
C ILE A 25 1.28 10.83 6.70
N ARG A 26 0.63 11.60 5.83
CA ARG A 26 1.02 12.95 5.41
C ARG A 26 1.37 13.89 6.57
N PRO A 27 0.61 13.97 7.69
CA PRO A 27 1.00 14.81 8.83
C PRO A 27 2.18 14.25 9.64
N LYS A 28 2.47 12.94 9.57
CA LYS A 28 3.58 12.28 10.27
C LYS A 28 4.89 12.29 9.47
N LEU A 29 4.82 12.62 8.17
CA LEU A 29 5.99 12.68 7.28
C LEU A 29 6.80 13.96 7.49
N CYS A 30 8.12 13.81 7.53
CA CYS A 30 9.03 14.94 7.54
C CYS A 30 9.48 15.28 6.11
N PRO A 31 9.96 16.51 5.84
CA PRO A 31 10.52 16.88 4.53
C PRO A 31 11.69 15.99 4.09
N ASN A 32 12.37 15.33 5.03
CA ASN A 32 13.44 14.36 4.74
C ASN A 32 12.92 12.98 4.27
N ASP A 33 11.61 12.72 4.38
CA ASP A 33 10.98 11.49 3.89
C ASP A 33 10.52 11.60 2.42
N HIS A 34 10.77 12.75 1.79
CA HIS A 34 10.44 12.99 0.39
C HIS A 34 11.17 11.97 -0.51
N GLY A 35 10.42 11.23 -1.32
CA GLY A 35 10.96 10.25 -2.24
C GLY A 35 10.96 8.81 -1.73
N LYS A 36 10.68 8.59 -0.44
CA LYS A 36 10.46 7.25 0.15
C LYS A 36 9.13 6.66 -0.31
N PHE A 37 8.96 5.36 -0.09
CA PHE A 37 7.76 4.61 -0.39
C PHE A 37 7.04 4.22 0.89
N VAL A 38 5.72 4.39 0.89
CA VAL A 38 4.86 3.93 1.97
C VAL A 38 3.96 2.83 1.46
N ALA A 39 4.02 1.69 2.14
CA ALA A 39 3.11 0.56 1.97
C ALA A 39 2.03 0.68 3.05
N ILE A 40 0.78 0.77 2.64
CA ILE A 40 -0.37 0.99 3.51
C ILE A 40 -1.28 -0.22 3.38
N ASP A 41 -1.71 -0.80 4.50
CA ASP A 41 -2.81 -1.75 4.47
C ASP A 41 -4.14 -0.98 4.37
N VAL A 42 -4.91 -1.22 3.29
CA VAL A 42 -6.18 -0.50 3.09
C VAL A 42 -7.25 -0.87 4.11
N GLU A 43 -7.10 -1.98 4.84
CA GLU A 43 -7.99 -2.29 5.97
C GLU A 43 -7.64 -1.46 7.21
N GLY A 44 -6.68 -0.53 7.11
CA GLY A 44 -6.28 0.37 8.19
C GLY A 44 -5.48 -0.32 9.29
N ARG A 45 -4.95 -1.54 9.05
CA ARG A 45 -4.23 -2.30 10.08
C ARG A 45 -2.81 -1.80 10.33
N GLY A 46 -2.28 -0.98 9.44
CA GLY A 46 -0.97 -0.36 9.60
C GLY A 46 -0.35 0.13 8.29
N TYR A 47 0.76 0.83 8.42
CA TYR A 47 1.59 1.27 7.30
C TYR A 47 3.08 1.11 7.63
N GLU A 48 3.88 0.92 6.59
CA GLU A 48 5.34 0.82 6.66
C GLU A 48 5.96 1.80 5.65
N LEU A 49 7.02 2.48 6.06
CA LEU A 49 7.72 3.46 5.24
C LEU A 49 9.18 3.03 5.04
N SER A 50 9.58 2.84 3.78
CA SER A 50 10.94 2.45 3.40
C SER A 50 11.42 3.24 2.19
N GLU A 51 12.73 3.32 2.02
CA GLU A 51 13.33 3.97 0.84
C GLU A 51 13.12 3.17 -0.46
N LYS A 52 12.75 1.89 -0.34
CA LYS A 52 12.53 0.97 -1.47
C LYS A 52 11.12 0.40 -1.43
N GLU A 53 10.46 0.36 -2.58
CA GLU A 53 9.11 -0.22 -2.77
C GLU A 53 9.01 -1.65 -2.24
N LEU A 54 9.96 -2.49 -2.64
CA LEU A 54 10.02 -3.89 -2.24
C LEU A 54 10.16 -4.05 -0.73
N ASP A 55 10.97 -3.19 -0.10
CA ASP A 55 11.24 -3.26 1.33
C ASP A 55 10.00 -2.91 2.15
N ALA A 56 9.29 -1.85 1.78
CA ALA A 56 8.02 -1.46 2.41
C ALA A 56 6.96 -2.57 2.27
N CYS A 57 6.84 -3.14 1.07
CA CYS A 57 5.90 -4.22 0.78
C CYS A 57 6.23 -5.49 1.58
N LEU A 58 7.51 -5.89 1.62
CA LEU A 58 7.97 -7.07 2.36
C LEU A 58 7.78 -6.88 3.87
N ALA A 59 8.10 -5.72 4.41
CA ALA A 59 7.93 -5.40 5.83
C ALA A 59 6.46 -5.49 6.24
N LEU A 60 5.56 -4.88 5.46
CA LEU A 60 4.13 -4.91 5.73
C LEU A 60 3.59 -6.35 5.62
N ARG A 61 3.99 -7.08 4.57
CA ARG A 61 3.55 -8.47 4.35
C ARG A 61 4.08 -9.44 5.39
N LYS A 62 5.25 -9.17 5.98
CA LYS A 62 5.81 -9.93 7.10
C LYS A 62 4.97 -9.78 8.37
N ARG A 63 4.39 -8.59 8.60
CA ARG A 63 3.46 -8.32 9.71
C ARG A 63 2.06 -8.86 9.42
N LEU A 64 1.59 -8.66 8.20
CA LEU A 64 0.25 -8.95 7.74
C LEU A 64 0.31 -9.71 6.40
N PRO A 65 0.35 -11.06 6.42
CA PRO A 65 0.47 -11.86 5.20
C PRO A 65 -0.73 -11.74 4.26
N ASP A 66 -1.88 -11.31 4.79
CA ASP A 66 -3.14 -11.06 4.08
C ASP A 66 -3.39 -9.56 3.79
N ALA A 67 -2.41 -8.69 4.07
CA ALA A 67 -2.57 -7.25 3.86
C ALA A 67 -2.81 -6.93 2.38
N GLN A 68 -3.75 -6.02 2.16
CA GLN A 68 -4.00 -5.46 0.85
C GLN A 68 -3.19 -4.16 0.73
N ILE A 69 -2.04 -4.27 0.07
CA ILE A 69 -1.00 -3.24 0.10
C ILE A 69 -1.29 -2.16 -0.95
N TRP A 70 -1.53 -0.94 -0.48
CA TRP A 70 -1.53 0.29 -1.26
C TRP A 70 -0.16 0.96 -1.14
N LEU A 71 0.56 1.08 -2.26
CA LEU A 71 1.91 1.64 -2.28
C LEU A 71 1.86 3.06 -2.87
N LYS A 72 2.41 4.03 -2.13
CA LYS A 72 2.51 5.43 -2.59
C LYS A 72 3.92 5.96 -2.38
N ARG A 73 4.40 6.78 -3.32
CA ARG A 73 5.67 7.48 -3.17
C ARG A 73 5.44 8.83 -2.52
N VAL A 74 6.13 9.08 -1.42
CA VAL A 74 6.01 10.31 -0.65
C VAL A 74 6.46 11.49 -1.50
N GLY A 75 5.61 12.52 -1.55
CA GLY A 75 5.85 13.79 -2.24
C GLY A 75 5.86 13.72 -3.78
N TYR A 76 5.33 12.64 -4.35
CA TYR A 76 4.96 12.58 -5.77
C TYR A 76 3.45 12.33 -5.88
N ALA A 77 2.76 13.13 -6.69
CA ALA A 77 1.31 13.08 -6.85
C ALA A 77 0.82 11.91 -7.72
N THR A 78 1.70 11.04 -8.22
CA THR A 78 1.31 10.01 -9.18
C THR A 78 0.96 8.70 -8.48
N PRO A 79 -0.28 8.20 -8.65
CA PRO A 79 -0.64 6.87 -8.17
C PRO A 79 0.11 5.85 -9.03
N TYR A 80 1.15 5.22 -8.48
CA TYR A 80 1.80 4.10 -9.15
C TYR A 80 0.83 2.93 -9.12
N ARG A 81 0.31 2.53 -10.28
CA ARG A 81 -0.58 1.38 -10.42
C ARG A 81 0.26 0.13 -10.22
N LEU A 82 0.31 -0.41 -9.01
CA LEU A 82 0.91 -1.71 -8.75
C LEU A 82 -0.02 -2.78 -9.36
N GLY A 83 0.17 -3.08 -10.64
CA GLY A 83 -0.53 -4.15 -11.34
C GLY A 83 -0.12 -5.51 -10.76
N TRP A 84 -0.81 -5.96 -9.71
CA TRP A 84 -0.72 -7.33 -9.21
C TRP A 84 -1.20 -8.28 -10.32
N HIS A 85 -0.25 -8.84 -11.07
CA HIS A 85 -0.52 -10.00 -11.91
C HIS A 85 -0.64 -11.19 -10.96
N GLY A 86 -1.84 -11.38 -10.42
CA GLY A 86 -2.21 -12.60 -9.74
C GLY A 86 -1.95 -13.75 -10.69
N ARG A 87 -0.89 -14.50 -10.42
CA ARG A 87 -0.53 -15.72 -11.15
C ARG A 87 -1.68 -16.71 -10.95
N SER A 88 -2.55 -16.84 -11.94
CA SER A 88 -3.52 -17.92 -12.05
C SER A 88 -2.79 -19.24 -11.85
N LYS A 89 -3.20 -20.04 -10.87
CA LYS A 89 -3.00 -21.48 -10.92
C LYS A 89 -4.33 -22.09 -11.36
N PRO A 90 -4.39 -22.80 -12.49
CA PRO A 90 -5.54 -23.64 -12.80
C PRO A 90 -5.45 -24.92 -11.97
N GLU A 91 -6.58 -25.37 -11.43
CA GLU A 91 -6.85 -26.78 -11.09
C GLU A 91 -8.07 -27.24 -11.90
#